data_AF-A0A554J8W8-F1
#
_entry.id   AF-A0A554J8W8-F1
#
_cell.length_a   1.000
_cell.length_b   1.000
_cell.length_c   1.000
_cell.angle_alpha   90.00
_cell.angle_beta   90.00
_cell.angle_gamma   90.00
#
_symmetry.space_group_name_H-M   'P 1'
#
loop_
_entity.id
_entity.type
_entity.pdbx_description
1 polymer ?
#
loop_
_entity_poly.entity_id
_entity_poly.type
_entity_poly.pdbx_seq_one_letter_code
_entity_poly.pdbx_strand_id
1 'polypeptide(L)'
;GLYNIWSEEHTKHVWGADHVHRAVTAREAFKKYNFKWDGIKPSDKVILLQPSETILAHTNEFIGGRDSVTTMMKARSSMGRNFIEVCKCAGWGDVGYVNRWTMEITNNSKNYIIPLVVGRRIAQIVFFETGPILKHDYANSGKYQTSTDVKKLKKSWNPQSMLPRLWADRDIKKK
;
A
#
# COMPACT_ATOMS: atom_id res chain seq x y z
N GLY A 1 -21.63 -4.40 10.32
CA GLY A 1 -21.65 -5.56 9.41
C GLY A 1 -20.52 -6.49 9.76
N LEU A 2 -20.69 -7.79 9.54
CA LEU A 2 -19.64 -8.78 9.76
C LEU A 2 -18.72 -8.86 8.53
N TYR A 3 -17.41 -8.67 8.71
CA TYR A 3 -16.43 -8.84 7.63
C TYR A 3 -15.75 -10.22 7.75
N ASN A 4 -16.14 -11.16 6.88
CA ASN A 4 -15.43 -12.41 6.71
C ASN A 4 -14.19 -12.20 5.84
N ILE A 5 -13.02 -12.04 6.47
CA ILE A 5 -11.73 -11.83 5.78
C ILE A 5 -11.30 -13.01 4.90
N TRP A 6 -11.92 -14.19 5.06
CA TRP A 6 -11.67 -15.38 4.24
C TRP A 6 -12.56 -15.47 3.00
N SER A 7 -13.50 -14.54 2.81
CA SER A 7 -14.36 -14.46 1.63
C SER A 7 -13.79 -13.44 0.62
N GLU A 8 -13.63 -13.88 -0.63
CA GLU A 8 -13.25 -12.99 -1.73
C GLU A 8 -14.31 -11.90 -1.95
N GLU A 9 -15.60 -12.28 -1.92
CA GLU A 9 -16.72 -11.37 -2.11
C GLU A 9 -16.76 -10.28 -1.02
N HIS A 10 -16.66 -10.66 0.25
CA HIS A 10 -16.63 -9.68 1.34
C HIS A 10 -15.41 -8.75 1.22
N THR A 11 -14.25 -9.27 0.82
CA THR A 11 -13.05 -8.45 0.62
C THR A 11 -13.25 -7.45 -0.52
N LYS A 12 -13.80 -7.88 -1.65
CA LYS A 12 -14.13 -7.00 -2.78
C LYS A 12 -15.13 -5.93 -2.38
N HIS A 13 -16.16 -6.29 -1.61
CA HIS A 13 -17.15 -5.36 -1.12
C HIS A 13 -16.56 -4.31 -0.17
N VAL A 14 -15.85 -4.75 0.88
CA VAL A 14 -15.29 -3.85 1.92
C VAL A 14 -14.25 -2.89 1.35
N TRP A 15 -13.41 -3.35 0.43
CA TRP A 15 -12.38 -2.51 -0.18
C TRP A 15 -12.83 -1.83 -1.48
N GLY A 16 -14.10 -1.97 -1.86
CA GLY A 16 -14.65 -1.34 -3.06
C GLY A 16 -13.89 -1.72 -4.32
N ALA A 17 -13.67 -3.01 -4.58
CA ALA A 17 -12.88 -3.49 -5.72
C ALA A 17 -13.36 -2.98 -7.09
N ASP A 18 -14.65 -2.64 -7.20
CA ASP A 18 -15.28 -2.08 -8.40
C ASP A 18 -15.12 -0.55 -8.52
N HIS A 19 -14.65 0.12 -7.45
CA HIS A 19 -14.54 1.57 -7.33
C HIS A 19 -13.11 1.98 -6.96
N VAL A 20 -12.19 1.87 -7.91
CA VAL A 20 -10.81 2.33 -7.72
C VAL A 20 -10.76 3.86 -7.77
N HIS A 21 -10.40 4.48 -6.65
CA HIS A 21 -10.24 5.93 -6.55
C HIS A 21 -8.89 6.39 -7.12
N ARG A 22 -8.89 7.57 -7.75
CA ARG A 22 -7.67 8.26 -8.22
C ARG A 22 -7.54 9.61 -7.54
N ALA A 23 -6.31 10.03 -7.30
CA ALA A 23 -6.02 11.35 -6.76
C ALA A 23 -6.54 12.45 -7.70
N VAL A 24 -7.17 13.46 -7.11
CA VAL A 24 -7.68 14.64 -7.81
C VAL A 24 -6.70 15.81 -7.65
N THR A 25 -6.91 16.91 -8.37
CA THR A 25 -6.08 18.11 -8.15
C THR A 25 -6.39 18.73 -6.79
N ALA A 26 -5.41 19.36 -6.15
CA ALA A 26 -5.60 20.05 -4.88
C ALA A 26 -6.64 21.18 -5.01
N ARG A 27 -6.67 21.88 -6.15
CA ARG A 27 -7.71 22.87 -6.48
C ARG A 27 -9.12 22.30 -6.37
N GLU A 28 -9.31 21.10 -6.90
CA GLU A 28 -10.59 20.41 -6.87
C GLU A 28 -10.92 19.87 -5.48
N ALA A 29 -9.98 19.17 -4.84
CA ALA A 29 -10.13 18.61 -3.50
C ALA A 29 -10.47 19.69 -2.46
N PHE A 30 -9.82 20.84 -2.54
CA PHE A 30 -9.97 21.90 -1.55
C PHE A 30 -11.07 22.92 -1.87
N LYS A 31 -11.83 22.73 -2.97
CA LYS A 31 -12.85 23.70 -3.42
C LYS A 31 -13.88 24.09 -2.35
N LYS A 32 -14.18 23.17 -1.42
CA LYS A 32 -15.16 23.35 -0.33
C LYS A 32 -14.53 23.80 0.99
N TYR A 33 -13.22 23.94 1.05
CA TYR A 33 -12.48 24.26 2.27
C TYR A 33 -11.84 25.64 2.16
N ASN A 34 -11.83 26.40 3.25
CA ASN A 34 -11.07 27.63 3.33
C ASN A 34 -9.58 27.31 3.54
N PHE A 35 -8.93 26.82 2.47
CA PHE A 35 -7.56 26.34 2.50
C PHE A 35 -6.56 27.44 2.09
N LYS A 36 -5.56 27.70 2.93
CA LYS A 36 -4.41 28.53 2.58
C LYS A 36 -3.42 27.69 1.78
N TRP A 37 -3.04 28.15 0.60
CA TRP A 37 -2.08 27.49 -0.31
C TRP A 37 -0.64 27.56 0.20
N ASP A 38 -0.36 26.90 1.33
CA ASP A 38 0.96 26.76 1.90
C ASP A 38 1.44 25.31 1.78
N GLY A 39 2.63 25.12 1.24
CA GLY A 39 3.24 23.80 1.07
C GLY A 39 2.51 22.84 0.11
N ILE A 40 1.36 23.17 -0.48
CA ILE A 40 0.63 22.37 -1.50
C ILE A 40 0.21 23.29 -2.65
N LYS A 41 0.54 22.93 -3.89
CA LYS A 41 0.19 23.73 -5.07
C LYS A 41 -1.21 23.33 -5.58
N PRO A 42 -1.99 24.25 -6.18
CA PRO A 42 -3.30 23.92 -6.76
C PRO A 42 -3.27 22.79 -7.80
N SER A 43 -2.14 22.63 -8.51
CA SER A 43 -1.91 21.59 -9.51
C SER A 43 -1.48 20.24 -8.92
N ASP A 44 -1.08 20.19 -7.65
CA ASP A 44 -0.64 18.94 -7.01
C ASP A 44 -1.79 17.93 -7.00
N LYS A 45 -1.47 16.65 -7.15
CA LYS A 45 -2.45 15.57 -6.99
C LYS A 45 -2.53 15.16 -5.52
N VAL A 46 -3.74 15.09 -4.97
CA VAL A 46 -3.96 14.80 -3.56
C VAL A 46 -5.03 13.73 -3.35
N ILE A 47 -4.91 13.03 -2.23
CA ILE A 47 -5.92 12.13 -1.66
C ILE A 47 -6.32 12.72 -0.31
N LEU A 48 -7.60 13.03 -0.11
CA LEU A 48 -8.09 13.50 1.18
C LEU A 48 -8.48 12.29 2.02
N LEU A 49 -7.74 12.09 3.11
CA LEU A 49 -8.02 11.00 4.04
C LEU A 49 -8.88 11.54 5.20
N GLN A 50 -10.11 11.05 5.30
CA GLN A 50 -11.06 11.41 6.34
C GLN A 50 -10.58 10.94 7.72
N PRO A 51 -11.06 11.54 8.81
CA PRO A 51 -10.77 11.05 10.15
C PRO A 51 -11.11 9.56 10.31
N SER A 52 -10.19 8.79 10.87
CA SER A 52 -10.31 7.33 11.07
C SER A 52 -10.45 6.49 9.79
N GLU A 53 -10.29 7.08 8.61
CA GLU A 53 -10.32 6.36 7.34
C GLU A 53 -9.04 5.54 7.13
N THR A 54 -9.20 4.32 6.61
CA THR A 54 -8.10 3.48 6.12
C THR A 54 -8.28 3.25 4.62
N ILE A 55 -7.23 3.46 3.83
CA ILE A 55 -7.19 3.15 2.40
C ILE A 55 -6.06 2.17 2.08
N LEU A 56 -6.21 1.43 0.98
CA LEU A 56 -5.11 0.75 0.31
C LEU A 56 -4.54 1.67 -0.77
N ALA A 57 -3.28 2.05 -0.61
CA ALA A 57 -2.52 2.82 -1.59
C ALA A 57 -1.24 2.07 -1.98
N HIS A 58 -0.48 2.60 -2.93
CA HIS A 58 0.77 1.96 -3.36
C HIS A 58 1.90 2.96 -3.55
N THR A 59 3.14 2.48 -3.46
CA THR A 59 4.34 3.24 -3.82
C THR A 59 4.37 3.57 -5.31
N ASN A 60 5.15 4.58 -5.70
CA ASN A 60 5.42 4.85 -7.11
C ASN A 60 6.43 3.84 -7.70
N GLU A 61 7.33 3.42 -6.84
CA GLU A 61 8.47 2.58 -7.11
C GLU A 61 8.07 1.10 -7.19
N PHE A 62 8.68 0.37 -8.12
CA PHE A 62 8.82 -1.08 -8.05
C PHE A 62 10.15 -1.37 -7.39
N ILE A 63 10.12 -1.84 -6.15
CA ILE A 63 11.31 -1.96 -5.30
C ILE A 63 11.19 -3.20 -4.42
N GLY A 64 12.33 -3.74 -4.02
CA GLY A 64 12.39 -4.85 -3.07
C GLY A 64 13.74 -5.55 -3.09
N GLY A 65 13.82 -6.73 -2.48
CA GLY A 65 15.06 -7.48 -2.32
C GLY A 65 15.15 -8.67 -3.30
N ARG A 66 16.36 -9.04 -3.68
CA ARG A 66 16.68 -10.25 -4.47
C ARG A 66 17.86 -10.95 -3.83
N ASP A 67 18.06 -12.22 -4.21
CA ASP A 67 19.22 -13.01 -3.79
C ASP A 67 19.35 -13.06 -2.25
N SER A 68 20.35 -12.43 -1.65
CA SER A 68 20.53 -12.40 -0.20
C SER A 68 19.94 -11.15 0.46
N VAL A 69 18.92 -10.53 -0.11
CA VAL A 69 18.36 -9.28 0.41
C VAL A 69 16.87 -9.40 0.72
N THR A 70 16.49 -9.06 1.96
CA THR A 70 15.11 -8.82 2.38
C THR A 70 14.90 -7.34 2.69
N THR A 71 13.64 -6.93 2.85
CA THR A 71 13.29 -5.52 2.96
C THR A 71 12.23 -5.27 4.02
N MET A 72 12.24 -4.07 4.60
CA MET A 72 11.20 -3.62 5.50
C MET A 72 10.78 -2.18 5.20
N MET A 73 9.49 -1.96 4.99
CA MET A 73 8.89 -0.64 4.94
C MET A 73 8.76 -0.06 6.35
N LYS A 74 9.17 1.20 6.50
CA LYS A 74 8.94 2.01 7.69
C LYS A 74 8.31 3.34 7.29
N ALA A 75 7.27 3.76 8.01
CA ALA A 75 6.74 5.10 7.89
C ALA A 75 7.82 6.14 8.28
N ARG A 76 7.80 7.31 7.65
CA ARG A 76 8.62 8.44 8.12
C ARG A 76 8.07 8.94 9.46
N SER A 77 8.94 9.25 10.41
CA SER A 77 8.51 9.72 11.75
C SER A 77 7.59 10.94 11.68
N SER A 78 7.83 11.86 10.73
CA SER A 78 6.98 13.03 10.51
C SER A 78 5.56 12.66 10.10
N MET A 79 5.35 11.55 9.37
CA MET A 79 4.00 11.10 9.01
C MET A 79 3.26 10.60 10.26
N GLY A 80 3.92 9.75 11.06
CA GLY A 80 3.33 9.23 12.30
C GLY A 80 2.99 10.33 13.32
N ARG A 81 3.85 11.35 13.45
CA ARG A 81 3.60 12.53 14.31
C ARG A 81 2.46 13.42 13.80
N ASN A 82 2.03 13.24 12.55
CA ASN A 82 0.88 13.90 11.96
C ASN A 82 -0.27 12.90 11.73
N PHE A 83 -0.42 11.92 12.63
CA PHE A 83 -1.52 10.94 12.63
C PHE A 83 -1.60 10.01 11.41
N ILE A 84 -0.60 9.99 10.54
CA ILE A 84 -0.59 9.10 9.37
C ILE A 84 0.22 7.84 9.68
N GLU A 85 -0.49 6.73 9.72
CA GLU A 85 0.08 5.38 9.66
C GLU A 85 0.15 4.95 8.20
N VAL A 86 1.23 4.28 7.79
CA VAL A 86 1.50 3.93 6.37
C VAL A 86 1.50 2.42 6.14
N CYS A 87 1.99 1.68 7.12
CA CYS A 87 1.95 0.23 7.18
C CYS A 87 1.59 -0.10 8.62
N LYS A 88 0.57 -0.94 8.83
CA LYS A 88 0.15 -1.33 10.18
C LYS A 88 1.24 -2.16 10.86
N CYS A 89 1.25 -3.46 10.58
CA CYS A 89 2.26 -4.40 11.07
C CYS A 89 2.85 -5.28 9.95
N ALA A 90 2.45 -5.04 8.69
CA ALA A 90 2.78 -5.88 7.54
C ALA A 90 3.82 -5.24 6.59
N GLY A 91 4.83 -4.56 7.15
CA GLY A 91 5.87 -3.89 6.37
C GLY A 91 7.01 -4.78 5.90
N TRP A 92 6.93 -6.11 6.02
CA TRP A 92 8.04 -7.02 5.68
C TRP A 92 7.95 -7.48 4.22
N GLY A 93 9.06 -7.39 3.50
CA GLY A 93 9.19 -7.84 2.11
C GLY A 93 10.14 -9.03 2.04
N ASP A 94 9.55 -10.20 1.76
CA ASP A 94 10.27 -11.45 1.63
C ASP A 94 11.37 -11.39 0.55
N VAL A 95 12.38 -12.23 0.70
CA VAL A 95 13.49 -12.31 -0.25
C VAL A 95 12.95 -12.64 -1.64
N GLY A 96 13.28 -11.80 -2.62
CA GLY A 96 12.82 -11.91 -4.00
C GLY A 96 11.53 -11.16 -4.34
N TYR A 97 10.84 -10.60 -3.34
CA TYR A 97 9.72 -9.70 -3.57
C TYR A 97 10.22 -8.37 -4.15
N VAL A 98 9.74 -8.01 -5.33
CA VAL A 98 9.97 -6.75 -6.04
C VAL A 98 8.67 -6.33 -6.71
N ASN A 99 7.92 -5.41 -6.09
CA ASN A 99 6.68 -4.89 -6.66
C ASN A 99 6.44 -3.43 -6.23
N ARG A 100 5.30 -2.85 -6.65
CA ARG A 100 4.72 -1.71 -5.93
C ARG A 100 4.22 -2.21 -4.58
N TRP A 101 4.70 -1.58 -3.53
CA TRP A 101 4.31 -1.94 -2.17
C TRP A 101 2.95 -1.36 -1.87
N THR A 102 2.03 -2.24 -1.46
CA THR A 102 0.76 -1.84 -0.87
C THR A 102 1.01 -1.18 0.49
N MET A 103 0.28 -0.11 0.77
CA MET A 103 0.30 0.63 2.03
C MET A 103 -1.12 0.67 2.58
N GLU A 104 -1.33 0.17 3.80
CA GLU A 104 -2.57 0.39 4.55
C GLU A 104 -2.49 1.74 5.26
N ILE A 105 -2.85 2.81 4.56
CA ILE A 105 -2.71 4.16 5.09
C ILE A 105 -3.92 4.50 5.95
N THR A 106 -3.70 4.76 7.24
CA THR A 106 -4.73 5.15 8.20
C THR A 106 -4.53 6.61 8.63
N ASN A 107 -5.60 7.39 8.63
CA ASN A 107 -5.64 8.67 9.35
C ASN A 107 -6.13 8.41 10.79
N ASN A 108 -5.20 8.39 11.73
CA ASN A 108 -5.50 8.18 13.15
C ASN A 108 -6.09 9.42 13.85
N SER A 109 -6.20 10.56 13.14
CA SER A 109 -6.89 11.72 13.67
C SER A 109 -8.39 11.44 13.76
N LYS A 110 -9.02 11.87 14.86
CA LYS A 110 -10.48 11.84 15.02
C LYS A 110 -11.16 13.08 14.45
N ASN A 111 -10.42 14.16 14.22
CA ASN A 111 -10.99 15.49 13.98
C ASN A 111 -10.52 16.14 12.67
N TYR A 112 -9.42 15.66 12.08
CA TYR A 112 -8.76 16.35 10.98
C TYR A 112 -8.75 15.50 9.72
N ILE A 113 -9.18 16.09 8.60
CA ILE A 113 -8.94 15.57 7.26
C ILE A 113 -7.49 15.87 6.90
N ILE A 114 -6.76 14.87 6.41
CA ILE A 114 -5.33 15.02 6.09
C ILE A 114 -5.12 14.81 4.59
N PRO A 115 -4.59 15.81 3.85
CA PRO A 115 -4.27 15.65 2.45
C PRO A 115 -2.93 14.92 2.27
N LEU A 116 -2.96 13.80 1.56
CA LEU A 116 -1.76 13.10 1.09
C LEU A 116 -1.43 13.58 -0.32
N VAL A 117 -0.26 14.19 -0.51
CA VAL A 117 0.19 14.66 -1.82
C VAL A 117 0.93 13.55 -2.55
N VAL A 118 0.41 13.16 -3.73
CA VAL A 118 1.00 12.12 -4.57
C VAL A 118 2.39 12.54 -5.05
N GLY A 119 3.34 11.61 -4.99
CA GLY A 119 4.74 11.85 -5.38
C GLY A 119 5.63 12.39 -4.26
N ARG A 120 5.08 12.68 -3.07
CA ARG A 120 5.90 13.03 -1.90
C ARG A 120 6.31 11.79 -1.11
N ARG A 121 7.46 11.89 -0.44
CA ARG A 121 8.01 10.82 0.41
C ARG A 121 7.10 10.55 1.60
N ILE A 122 6.57 9.33 1.69
CA ILE A 122 5.68 8.88 2.77
C ILE A 122 6.34 7.86 3.71
N ALA A 123 7.19 7.00 3.15
CA ALA A 123 7.88 5.92 3.84
C ALA A 123 9.34 5.81 3.37
N GLN A 124 10.04 4.86 3.97
CA GLN A 124 11.39 4.42 3.58
C GLN A 124 11.44 2.89 3.58
N ILE A 125 12.26 2.33 2.68
CA ILE A 125 12.56 0.90 2.64
C ILE A 125 13.94 0.69 3.26
N VAL A 126 14.02 -0.20 4.24
CA VAL A 126 15.28 -0.68 4.84
C VAL A 126 15.62 -2.01 4.20
N PHE A 127 16.87 -2.18 3.78
CA PHE A 127 17.38 -3.42 3.20
C PHE A 127 18.20 -4.15 4.24
N PHE A 128 18.00 -5.46 4.35
CA PHE A 128 18.78 -6.33 5.23
C PHE A 128 19.42 -7.41 4.39
N GLU A 129 20.70 -7.64 4.60
CA GLU A 129 21.37 -8.83 4.09
C GLU A 129 20.91 -10.06 4.90
N THR A 130 20.68 -11.15 4.19
CA THR A 130 20.31 -12.46 4.74
C THR A 130 21.40 -13.46 4.48
N GLY A 131 21.40 -14.57 5.24
CA GLY A 131 22.17 -15.76 4.85
C GLY A 131 21.67 -16.37 3.53
N PRO A 132 22.30 -17.47 3.09
CA PRO A 132 21.90 -18.20 1.89
C PRO A 132 20.41 -18.62 1.94
N ILE A 133 19.68 -18.47 0.83
CA ILE A 133 18.30 -18.95 0.73
C ILE A 133 18.34 -20.49 0.60
N LEU A 134 17.65 -21.20 1.50
CA LEU A 134 17.69 -22.67 1.55
C LEU A 134 16.80 -23.37 0.50
N LYS A 135 15.79 -22.70 -0.09
CA LYS A 135 14.82 -23.34 -1.01
C LYS A 135 14.37 -22.47 -2.19
N HIS A 136 13.49 -21.50 -1.98
CA HIS A 136 12.80 -20.78 -3.06
C HIS A 136 12.58 -19.30 -2.75
N ASP A 137 12.72 -18.46 -3.77
CA ASP A 137 12.37 -17.04 -3.81
C ASP A 137 10.83 -16.84 -3.69
N TYR A 138 10.39 -15.73 -3.08
CA TYR A 138 8.98 -15.33 -2.95
C TYR A 138 8.16 -15.49 -4.24
N ALA A 139 8.75 -15.23 -5.42
CA ALA A 139 8.05 -15.32 -6.70
C ALA A 139 7.44 -16.71 -7.00
N ASN A 140 7.91 -17.78 -6.34
CA ASN A 140 7.43 -19.15 -6.56
C ASN A 140 6.11 -19.47 -5.84
N SER A 141 5.82 -18.80 -4.71
CA SER A 141 4.64 -19.12 -3.88
C SER A 141 3.90 -17.89 -3.34
N GLY A 142 4.37 -16.69 -3.65
CA GLY A 142 3.84 -15.44 -3.18
C GLY A 142 2.50 -15.09 -3.83
N LYS A 143 1.55 -14.59 -3.03
CA LYS A 143 0.22 -14.18 -3.52
C LYS A 143 0.24 -12.88 -4.32
N TYR A 144 1.28 -12.06 -4.13
CA TYR A 144 1.37 -10.68 -4.60
C TYR A 144 2.46 -10.45 -5.64
N GLN A 145 3.11 -11.51 -6.14
CA GLN A 145 4.08 -11.45 -7.22
C GLN A 145 4.03 -12.74 -8.04
N THR A 146 3.88 -12.61 -9.36
CA THR A 146 3.70 -13.75 -10.28
C THR A 146 4.87 -13.94 -11.24
N SER A 147 5.90 -13.08 -11.17
CA SER A 147 7.08 -13.14 -12.04
C SER A 147 8.28 -12.49 -11.36
N THR A 148 9.48 -12.91 -11.75
CA THR A 148 10.76 -12.26 -11.40
C THR A 148 11.17 -11.19 -12.43
N ASP A 149 10.47 -11.07 -13.57
CA ASP A 149 10.74 -10.05 -14.57
C ASP A 149 9.98 -8.75 -14.25
N VAL A 150 10.72 -7.71 -13.83
CA VAL A 150 10.16 -6.40 -13.47
C VAL A 150 9.37 -5.77 -14.63
N LYS A 151 9.76 -6.00 -15.90
CA LYS A 151 9.02 -5.45 -17.04
C LYS A 151 7.64 -6.11 -17.15
N LYS A 152 7.56 -7.43 -16.97
CA LYS A 152 6.28 -8.16 -16.93
C LYS A 152 5.43 -7.70 -15.75
N LEU A 153 6.01 -7.60 -14.56
CA LEU A 153 5.30 -7.12 -13.37
C LEU A 153 4.71 -5.73 -13.57
N LYS A 154 5.50 -4.79 -14.13
CA LYS A 154 5.02 -3.43 -14.45
C LYS A 154 3.85 -3.44 -15.42
N LYS A 155 3.86 -4.34 -16.41
CA LYS A 155 2.80 -4.44 -17.42
C LYS A 155 1.52 -5.07 -16.87
N SER A 156 1.64 -6.06 -15.99
CA SER A 156 0.49 -6.77 -15.41
C SER A 156 -0.11 -6.10 -14.17
N TRP A 157 0.63 -5.18 -13.54
CA TRP A 157 0.19 -4.55 -12.30
C TRP A 157 -1.03 -3.66 -12.51
N ASN A 158 -2.00 -3.78 -11.61
CA ASN A 158 -3.17 -2.92 -11.52
C ASN A 158 -3.58 -2.75 -10.05
N PRO A 159 -4.38 -1.72 -9.71
CA PRO A 159 -4.75 -1.42 -8.32
C PRO A 159 -5.44 -2.57 -7.56
N GLN A 160 -6.18 -3.46 -8.23
CA GLN A 160 -6.82 -4.61 -7.58
C GLN A 160 -5.79 -5.65 -7.08
N SER A 161 -4.53 -5.56 -7.53
CA SER A 161 -3.44 -6.39 -7.02
C SER A 161 -3.13 -6.13 -5.54
N MET A 162 -3.59 -4.99 -4.98
CA MET A 162 -3.43 -4.65 -3.57
C MET A 162 -4.42 -5.38 -2.65
N LEU A 163 -5.51 -5.92 -3.19
CA LEU A 163 -6.57 -6.51 -2.38
C LEU A 163 -6.05 -7.73 -1.59
N PRO A 164 -6.42 -7.86 -0.30
CA PRO A 164 -6.07 -9.04 0.49
C PRO A 164 -6.59 -10.34 -0.15
N ARG A 165 -5.78 -11.42 -0.08
CA ARG A 165 -6.12 -12.72 -0.69
C ARG A 165 -6.06 -13.86 0.34
N LEU A 166 -6.66 -13.66 1.51
CA LEU A 166 -6.77 -14.72 2.53
C LEU A 166 -7.65 -15.89 2.07
N TRP A 167 -8.65 -15.62 1.23
CA TRP A 167 -9.45 -16.64 0.54
C TRP A 167 -8.63 -17.57 -0.38
N ALA A 168 -7.37 -17.24 -0.67
CA ALA A 168 -6.45 -18.06 -1.46
C ALA A 168 -5.33 -18.67 -0.59
N ASP A 169 -5.44 -18.60 0.74
CA ASP A 169 -4.45 -19.19 1.63
C ASP A 169 -4.44 -20.73 1.54
N ARG A 170 -3.34 -21.36 1.93
CA ARG A 170 -3.29 -22.80 2.16
C ARG A 170 -4.04 -23.19 3.44
N ASP A 171 -4.16 -22.27 4.39
CA ASP A 171 -4.77 -22.53 5.70
C ASP A 171 -6.26 -22.91 5.63
N ILE A 172 -6.95 -22.57 4.55
CA ILE A 172 -8.37 -22.91 4.32
C ILE A 172 -8.57 -24.26 3.62
N LYS A 173 -7.50 -24.85 3.06
CA LYS A 173 -7.60 -26.17 2.43
C LYS A 173 -7.72 -27.20 3.54
N LYS A 174 -8.84 -27.94 3.58
CA LYS A 174 -8.99 -29.08 4.49
C LYS A 174 -7.80 -30.02 4.27
N LYS A 175 -7.09 -30.35 5.35
CA LYS A 175 -6.12 -31.45 5.37
C LYS A 175 -6.83 -32.77 5.15
#